data_AF-A0A086A970-F1
#
_entry.id   AF-A0A086A970-F1
#
_cell.length_a   1.000
_cell.length_b   1.000
_cell.length_c   1.000
_cell.angle_alpha   90.00
_cell.angle_beta   90.00
_cell.angle_gamma   90.00
#
_symmetry.space_group_name_H-M   'P 1'
#
loop_
_entity.id
_entity.type
_entity.pdbx_description
1 polymer ?
#
loop_
_entity_poly.entity_id
_entity_poly.type
_entity_poly.pdbx_seq_one_letter_code
_entity_poly.pdbx_strand_id
1 'polypeptide(L)'
;MSAFVLISAILPFLNNIVGYFMDVNVQLANNAGERRLDLDSAIYFLSIPSCIILLALGGLFKAHRYTFYVVLVSGYFHLVTYIKFIFFNKNIISGYADIAIVVIIALIIYLVYRLDNYYREISVIDQFNNSTLERFSSILFKRNDITKNE
;
A
#
# COMPACT_ATOMS: atom_id res chain seq x y z
N MET A 1 -3.59 -7.81 5.05
CA MET A 1 -3.42 -7.91 3.58
C MET A 1 -4.66 -7.42 2.83
N SER A 2 -5.86 -7.90 3.16
CA SER A 2 -7.09 -7.59 2.42
C SER A 2 -7.50 -6.11 2.43
N ALA A 3 -7.28 -5.38 3.53
CA ALA A 3 -7.69 -3.97 3.63
C ALA A 3 -6.98 -3.06 2.62
N PHE A 4 -5.65 -3.18 2.45
CA PHE A 4 -4.92 -2.36 1.48
C PHE A 4 -5.34 -2.64 0.04
N VAL A 5 -5.60 -3.91 -0.28
CA VAL A 5 -6.10 -4.33 -1.60
C VAL A 5 -7.50 -3.76 -1.84
N LEU A 6 -8.40 -3.86 -0.87
CA LEU A 6 -9.76 -3.31 -0.97
C LEU A 6 -9.75 -1.78 -1.16
N ILE A 7 -8.94 -1.06 -0.37
CA ILE A 7 -8.82 0.40 -0.51
C ILE A 7 -8.22 0.76 -1.88
N SER A 8 -7.21 0.03 -2.33
CA SER A 8 -6.60 0.25 -3.64
C SER A 8 -7.58 0.04 -4.80
N ALA A 9 -8.53 -0.89 -4.68
CA ALA A 9 -9.55 -1.14 -5.68
C ALA A 9 -10.58 0.00 -5.78
N ILE A 10 -10.81 0.72 -4.67
CA ILE A 10 -11.79 1.82 -4.60
C ILE A 10 -11.17 3.15 -5.07
N LEU A 11 -9.87 3.35 -4.85
CA LEU A 11 -9.15 4.59 -5.15
C LEU A 11 -9.38 5.16 -6.57
N PRO A 12 -9.36 4.37 -7.66
CA PRO A 12 -9.62 4.88 -9.01
C PRO A 12 -11.02 5.47 -9.21
N PHE A 13 -11.97 5.13 -8.34
CA PHE A 13 -13.35 5.61 -8.36
C PHE A 13 -13.62 6.68 -7.30
N LEU A 14 -12.58 7.13 -6.59
CA LEU A 14 -12.72 8.08 -5.49
C LEU A 14 -13.35 9.38 -5.95
N ASN A 15 -13.07 9.81 -7.17
CA ASN A 15 -13.66 10.99 -7.76
C ASN A 15 -15.20 10.90 -7.90
N ASN A 16 -15.72 9.75 -8.32
CA ASN A 16 -17.17 9.50 -8.40
C ASN A 16 -17.83 9.52 -7.02
N ILE A 17 -17.15 8.98 -6.02
CA ILE A 17 -17.64 8.96 -4.64
C ILE A 17 -17.66 10.38 -4.05
N VAL A 18 -16.57 11.13 -4.20
CA VAL A 18 -16.48 12.52 -3.71
C VAL A 18 -17.45 13.43 -4.46
N GLY A 19 -17.64 13.21 -5.76
CA GLY A 19 -18.59 13.92 -6.60
C GLY A 19 -20.05 13.80 -6.16
N TYR A 20 -20.39 12.77 -5.38
CA TYR A 20 -21.73 12.65 -4.77
C TYR A 20 -21.95 13.65 -3.63
N PHE A 21 -20.88 14.07 -2.95
CA PHE A 21 -20.95 14.92 -1.76
C PHE A 21 -20.56 16.38 -2.03
N MET A 22 -19.81 16.65 -3.10
CA MET A 22 -19.27 17.97 -3.42
C MET A 22 -19.06 18.13 -4.93
N ASP A 23 -19.16 19.37 -5.42
CA ASP A 23 -18.83 19.66 -6.82
C ASP A 23 -17.33 19.47 -7.08
N VAL A 24 -17.00 18.48 -7.91
CA VAL A 24 -15.62 18.13 -8.31
C VAL A 24 -15.18 18.81 -9.60
N ASN A 25 -16.07 19.51 -10.30
CA ASN A 25 -15.73 20.25 -11.52
C ASN A 25 -15.07 21.62 -11.22
N VAL A 26 -14.85 21.93 -9.94
CA VAL A 26 -14.21 23.16 -9.51
C VAL A 26 -12.75 23.19 -9.97
N GLN A 27 -12.37 24.25 -10.66
CA GLN A 27 -11.00 24.46 -11.12
C GLN A 27 -10.06 24.81 -9.95
N LEU A 28 -8.95 24.10 -9.86
CA LEU A 28 -7.91 24.40 -8.90
C LEU A 28 -7.18 25.69 -9.33
N ALA A 29 -7.07 26.64 -8.40
CA ALA A 29 -6.45 27.94 -8.67
C ALA A 29 -4.91 27.90 -8.74
N ASN A 30 -4.29 26.72 -8.66
CA ASN A 30 -2.86 26.55 -8.40
C ASN A 30 -2.09 25.64 -9.38
N ASN A 31 -2.63 25.43 -10.58
CA ASN A 31 -2.04 24.53 -11.56
C ASN A 31 -0.99 25.23 -12.43
N ALA A 32 -0.03 24.47 -12.95
CA ALA A 32 0.93 24.95 -13.96
C ALA A 32 0.33 24.80 -15.38
N GLY A 33 0.28 25.90 -16.15
CA GLY A 33 -0.16 25.93 -17.55
C GLY A 33 -1.48 26.68 -17.79
N GLU A 34 -1.83 26.91 -19.07
CA GLU A 34 -3.07 27.62 -19.47
C GLU A 34 -4.34 26.81 -19.18
N ARG A 35 -4.25 25.48 -19.13
CA ARG A 35 -5.37 24.61 -18.76
C ARG A 35 -5.41 24.42 -17.24
N ARG A 36 -6.44 24.98 -16.62
CA ARG A 36 -6.73 24.75 -15.21
C ARG A 36 -7.26 23.31 -15.04
N LEU A 37 -6.52 22.51 -14.29
CA LEU A 37 -6.97 21.23 -13.75
C LEU A 37 -8.17 21.42 -12.82
N ASP A 38 -9.19 20.61 -13.00
CA ASP A 38 -10.31 20.48 -12.08
C ASP A 38 -9.98 19.54 -10.91
N LEU A 39 -10.78 19.64 -9.84
CA LEU A 39 -10.64 18.79 -8.66
C LEU A 39 -10.86 17.30 -9.02
N ASP A 40 -11.73 17.01 -9.98
CA ASP A 40 -11.96 15.65 -10.52
C ASP A 40 -10.66 15.02 -11.05
N SER A 41 -10.00 15.67 -12.01
CA SER A 41 -8.75 15.16 -12.58
C SER A 41 -7.64 15.08 -11.53
N ALA A 42 -7.59 16.02 -10.57
CA ALA A 42 -6.61 15.98 -9.49
C ALA A 42 -6.78 14.75 -8.60
N ILE A 43 -8.02 14.44 -8.20
CA ILE A 43 -8.34 13.24 -7.42
C ILE A 43 -7.95 11.99 -8.20
N TYR A 44 -8.28 11.93 -9.49
CA TYR A 44 -7.92 10.81 -10.34
C TYR A 44 -6.40 10.62 -10.45
N PHE A 45 -5.63 11.67 -10.75
CA PHE A 45 -4.18 11.57 -10.87
C PHE A 45 -3.48 11.18 -9.57
N LEU A 46 -3.97 11.63 -8.42
CA LEU A 46 -3.44 11.23 -7.12
C LEU A 46 -3.83 9.79 -6.75
N SER A 47 -4.96 9.30 -7.25
CA SER A 47 -5.44 7.94 -6.97
C SER A 47 -4.56 6.85 -7.60
N ILE A 48 -4.02 7.09 -8.80
CA ILE A 48 -3.19 6.14 -9.54
C ILE A 48 -1.95 5.70 -8.75
N PRO A 49 -1.02 6.60 -8.38
CA PRO A 49 0.18 6.22 -7.62
C PRO A 49 -0.19 5.70 -6.23
N SER A 50 -1.24 6.23 -5.60
CA SER A 50 -1.72 5.78 -4.30
C SER A 50 -2.18 4.33 -4.33
N CYS A 51 -2.91 3.93 -5.38
CA CYS A 51 -3.34 2.55 -5.61
C CYS A 51 -2.13 1.60 -5.72
N ILE A 52 -1.13 1.99 -6.51
CA ILE A 52 0.11 1.22 -6.69
C ILE A 52 0.85 1.05 -5.37
N ILE A 53 0.98 2.12 -4.57
CA ILE A 53 1.64 2.09 -3.25
C ILE A 53 0.90 1.13 -2.31
N LEU A 54 -0.44 1.23 -2.23
CA LEU A 54 -1.24 0.36 -1.35
C LEU A 54 -1.18 -1.11 -1.77
N LEU A 55 -1.25 -1.39 -3.08
CA LEU A 55 -1.07 -2.76 -3.60
C LEU A 55 0.31 -3.30 -3.25
N ALA A 56 1.36 -2.48 -3.39
CA ALA A 56 2.71 -2.89 -3.06
C ALA A 56 2.90 -3.12 -1.55
N LEU A 57 2.31 -2.29 -0.69
CA LEU A 57 2.27 -2.53 0.76
C LEU A 57 1.50 -3.82 1.10
N GLY A 58 0.41 -4.10 0.39
CA GLY A 58 -0.36 -5.34 0.54
C GLY A 58 0.36 -6.58 0.02
N GLY A 59 1.26 -6.44 -0.95
CA GLY A 59 2.04 -7.53 -1.56
C GLY A 59 3.42 -7.75 -0.92
N LEU A 60 3.92 -6.76 -0.19
CA LEU A 60 5.08 -6.88 0.70
C LEU A 60 4.85 -8.14 1.57
N PHE A 61 5.89 -8.96 1.76
CA PHE A 61 5.85 -10.24 2.49
C PHE A 61 5.34 -11.47 1.74
N LYS A 62 5.11 -11.40 0.42
CA LYS A 62 5.16 -12.59 -0.46
C LYS A 62 6.62 -13.03 -0.74
N ALA A 63 6.80 -14.16 -1.44
CA ALA A 63 8.10 -14.75 -1.75
C ALA A 63 9.12 -13.80 -2.41
N HIS A 64 8.68 -12.72 -3.06
CA HIS A 64 9.52 -11.76 -3.77
C HIS A 64 9.44 -10.34 -3.18
N ARG A 65 9.86 -10.17 -1.93
CA ARG A 65 9.77 -8.89 -1.19
C ARG A 65 10.45 -7.71 -1.90
N TYR A 66 11.61 -7.95 -2.53
CA TYR A 66 12.36 -6.92 -3.27
C TYR A 66 11.58 -6.34 -4.46
N THR A 67 10.78 -7.14 -5.14
CA THR A 67 9.92 -6.67 -6.24
C THR A 67 8.95 -5.60 -5.75
N PHE A 68 8.37 -5.80 -4.56
CA PHE A 68 7.41 -4.85 -3.99
C PHE A 68 8.08 -3.57 -3.46
N TYR A 69 9.34 -3.63 -2.99
CA TYR A 69 10.08 -2.40 -2.67
C TYR A 69 10.34 -1.54 -3.91
N VAL A 70 10.68 -2.15 -5.05
CA VAL A 70 10.85 -1.42 -6.32
C VAL A 70 9.55 -0.74 -6.74
N VAL A 71 8.41 -1.43 -6.60
CA VAL A 71 7.09 -0.87 -6.88
C VAL A 71 6.75 0.29 -5.94
N LEU A 72 7.08 0.19 -4.64
CA LEU A 72 6.89 1.28 -3.68
C LEU A 72 7.67 2.53 -4.05
N VAL A 73 8.95 2.37 -4.40
CA VAL A 73 9.80 3.50 -4.82
C VAL A 73 9.25 4.14 -6.09
N SER A 74 8.90 3.34 -7.10
CA SER A 74 8.31 3.84 -8.34
C SER A 74 6.98 4.57 -8.11
N GLY A 75 6.08 3.98 -7.33
CA GLY A 75 4.80 4.59 -6.97
C GLY A 75 4.96 5.90 -6.22
N TYR A 76 5.93 5.98 -5.30
CA TYR A 76 6.26 7.21 -4.60
C TYR A 76 6.79 8.31 -5.54
N PHE A 77 7.68 7.97 -6.48
CA PHE A 77 8.15 8.92 -7.49
C PHE A 77 7.01 9.48 -8.35
N HIS A 78 6.07 8.63 -8.77
CA HIS A 78 4.88 9.09 -9.51
C HIS A 78 4.01 9.99 -8.64
N LEU A 79 3.79 9.65 -7.37
CA LEU A 79 3.04 10.48 -6.42
C LEU A 79 3.66 11.88 -6.29
N VAL A 80 4.97 11.96 -6.07
CA VAL A 80 5.71 13.23 -5.98
C VAL A 80 5.54 14.05 -7.24
N THR A 81 5.69 13.41 -8.41
CA THR A 81 5.56 14.07 -9.71
C THR A 81 4.17 14.65 -9.91
N TYR A 82 3.11 13.89 -9.60
CA TYR A 82 1.74 14.37 -9.71
C TYR A 82 1.42 15.47 -8.70
N ILE A 83 1.86 15.34 -7.44
CA ILE A 83 1.68 16.40 -6.42
C ILE A 83 2.36 17.68 -6.91
N LYS A 84 3.60 17.60 -7.39
CA LYS A 84 4.31 18.75 -7.92
C LYS A 84 3.60 19.34 -9.12
N PHE A 85 3.16 18.53 -10.08
CA PHE A 85 2.41 18.99 -11.23
C PHE A 85 1.12 19.75 -10.86
N ILE A 86 0.36 19.23 -9.88
CA ILE A 86 -0.91 19.83 -9.44
C ILE A 86 -0.70 21.13 -8.66
N PHE A 87 0.35 21.21 -7.82
CA PHE A 87 0.49 22.30 -6.84
C PHE A 87 1.68 23.26 -7.08
N PHE A 88 2.36 23.19 -8.22
CA PHE A 88 3.61 23.94 -8.49
C PHE A 88 3.49 25.47 -8.42
N ASN A 89 2.32 26.06 -8.71
CA ASN A 89 2.25 27.45 -9.17
C ASN A 89 2.48 28.51 -8.06
N LYS A 90 1.76 28.43 -6.93
CA LYS A 90 1.89 29.36 -5.81
C LYS A 90 2.84 28.81 -4.76
N ASN A 91 3.89 29.57 -4.44
CA ASN A 91 4.91 29.20 -3.45
C ASN A 91 4.35 28.70 -2.11
N ILE A 92 3.30 29.33 -1.57
CA ILE A 92 2.70 28.92 -0.30
C ILE A 92 2.09 27.51 -0.41
N ILE A 93 1.34 27.24 -1.49
CA ILE A 93 0.68 25.95 -1.69
C ILE A 93 1.69 24.86 -2.07
N SER A 94 2.71 25.20 -2.88
CA SER A 94 3.83 24.29 -3.14
C SER A 94 4.58 23.93 -1.85
N GLY A 95 4.75 24.86 -0.91
CA GLY A 95 5.38 24.57 0.38
C GLY A 95 4.58 23.55 1.21
N TYR A 96 3.25 23.67 1.23
CA TYR A 96 2.40 22.66 1.87
C TYR A 96 2.46 21.30 1.16
N ALA A 97 2.54 21.29 -0.18
CA ALA A 97 2.69 20.08 -0.96
C ALA A 97 4.01 19.35 -0.66
N ASP A 98 5.11 20.09 -0.45
CA ASP A 98 6.40 19.53 -0.06
C ASP A 98 6.37 18.89 1.33
N ILE A 99 5.73 19.57 2.30
CA ILE A 99 5.52 19.00 3.64
C ILE A 99 4.68 17.72 3.55
N ALA A 100 3.62 17.72 2.74
CA ALA A 100 2.78 16.54 2.55
C ALA A 100 3.57 15.36 1.96
N ILE A 101 4.45 15.60 0.99
CA ILE A 101 5.33 14.58 0.41
C ILE A 101 6.23 13.93 1.49
N VAL A 102 6.80 14.75 2.39
CA VAL A 102 7.65 14.28 3.50
C VAL A 102 6.84 13.48 4.53
N VAL A 103 5.62 13.91 4.84
CA VAL A 103 4.72 13.19 5.76
C VAL A 103 4.32 11.83 5.15
N ILE A 104 4.03 11.78 3.85
CA ILE A 104 3.65 10.54 3.17
C ILE A 104 4.78 9.52 3.16
N ILE A 105 6.04 9.93 2.89
CA ILE A 105 7.17 8.99 2.96
C ILE A 105 7.40 8.47 4.37
N ALA A 106 7.29 9.32 5.39
CA ALA A 106 7.38 8.89 6.78
C ALA A 106 6.30 7.86 7.13
N LEU A 107 5.06 8.07 6.64
CA LEU A 107 3.96 7.13 6.81
C LEU A 107 4.22 5.80 6.10
N ILE A 108 4.74 5.80 4.86
CA ILE A 108 5.09 4.58 4.12
C ILE A 108 6.15 3.79 4.88
N ILE A 109 7.23 4.44 5.34
CA ILE A 109 8.29 3.79 6.13
C ILE A 109 7.73 3.17 7.41
N TYR A 110 6.89 3.92 8.14
CA TYR A 110 6.24 3.43 9.34
C TYR A 110 5.35 2.21 9.07
N LEU A 111 4.54 2.23 8.00
CA LEU A 111 3.68 1.11 7.62
C LEU A 111 4.49 -0.13 7.23
N VAL A 112 5.58 0.04 6.47
CA VAL A 112 6.49 -1.04 6.12
C VAL A 112 7.07 -1.68 7.38
N TYR A 113 7.57 -0.88 8.32
CA TYR A 113 8.14 -1.37 9.57
C TYR A 113 7.11 -2.12 10.42
N ARG A 114 5.92 -1.55 10.58
CA ARG A 114 4.82 -2.17 11.35
C ARG A 114 4.37 -3.49 10.73
N LEU A 115 4.29 -3.55 9.40
CA LEU A 115 3.94 -4.78 8.70
C LEU A 115 5.04 -5.84 8.83
N ASP A 116 6.32 -5.48 8.70
CA ASP A 116 7.42 -6.44 8.86
C ASP A 116 7.41 -7.09 10.24
N ASN A 117 7.23 -6.29 11.30
CA ASN A 117 7.11 -6.81 12.65
C ASN A 117 5.92 -7.75 12.81
N TYR A 118 4.75 -7.37 12.31
CA TYR A 118 3.54 -8.20 12.36
C TYR A 118 3.74 -9.55 11.63
N TYR A 119 4.38 -9.55 10.46
CA TYR A 119 4.65 -10.78 9.73
C TYR A 119 5.71 -11.66 10.39
N ARG A 120 6.72 -11.06 11.06
CA ARG A 120 7.70 -11.81 11.83
C ARG A 120 7.03 -12.57 12.97
N GLU A 121 6.11 -11.94 13.70
CA GLU A 121 5.34 -12.60 14.76
C GLU A 121 4.53 -13.79 14.22
N ILE A 122 3.82 -13.62 13.10
CA ILE A 122 3.07 -14.71 12.46
C ILE A 122 4.00 -15.85 12.04
N SER A 123 5.15 -15.53 11.42
CA SER A 123 6.07 -16.55 10.93
C SER A 123 6.63 -17.44 12.06
N VAL A 124 6.83 -16.87 13.25
CA VAL A 124 7.27 -17.62 14.43
C VAL A 124 6.17 -18.56 14.91
N ILE A 125 4.91 -18.10 14.91
CA ILE A 125 3.76 -18.93 15.28
C ILE A 125 3.57 -20.07 14.28
N ASP A 126 3.66 -19.79 12.98
CA ASP A 126 3.53 -20.80 11.92
C ASP A 126 4.64 -21.86 12.02
N GLN A 127 5.88 -21.43 12.28
CA GLN A 127 7.00 -22.35 12.48
C GLN A 127 6.79 -23.23 13.71
N PHE A 128 6.29 -22.67 14.81
CA PHE A 128 5.96 -23.43 16.02
C PHE A 128 4.88 -24.47 15.75
N ASN A 129 3.79 -24.08 15.06
CA ASN A 129 2.69 -24.97 14.72
C ASN A 129 3.13 -26.11 13.79
N ASN A 130 3.89 -25.80 12.75
CA ASN A 130 4.43 -26.82 11.84
C ASN A 130 5.36 -27.79 12.56
N SER A 131 6.27 -27.31 13.40
CA SER A 131 7.17 -28.18 14.17
C SER A 131 6.40 -29.09 15.14
N THR A 132 5.31 -28.59 15.71
CA THR A 132 4.43 -29.35 16.60
C THR A 132 3.65 -30.41 15.83
N LEU A 133 3.14 -30.06 14.65
CA LEU A 133 2.44 -30.99 13.76
C LEU A 133 3.36 -32.11 13.27
N GLU A 134 4.60 -31.79 12.88
CA GLU A 134 5.62 -32.79 12.51
C GLU A 134 5.93 -33.74 13.66
N ARG A 135 6.06 -33.21 14.89
CA ARG A 135 6.24 -34.05 16.09
C ARG A 135 5.05 -34.96 16.33
N PHE A 136 3.82 -34.47 16.24
CA PHE A 136 2.64 -35.33 16.41
C PHE A 136 2.52 -36.37 15.30
N SER A 137 2.77 -35.98 14.05
CA SER A 137 2.77 -36.89 12.89
C SER A 137 3.79 -38.02 13.09
N SER A 138 5.04 -37.68 13.43
CA SER A 138 6.09 -38.68 13.68
C SER A 138 5.75 -39.65 14.82
N ILE A 139 5.14 -39.16 15.91
CA ILE A 139 4.68 -40.03 17.01
C ILE A 139 3.56 -40.97 16.52
N LEU A 140 2.61 -40.47 15.73
CA LEU A 140 1.51 -41.27 15.21
C LEU A 140 1.99 -42.36 14.26
N PHE A 141 2.88 -42.03 13.32
CA PHE A 141 3.48 -43.00 12.40
C PHE A 141 4.32 -44.03 13.14
N LYS A 142 5.14 -43.59 14.10
CA LYS A 142 5.93 -44.50 14.95
C LYS A 142 5.04 -45.47 15.74
N ARG A 143 3.88 -45.01 16.23
CA ARG A 143 2.91 -45.87 16.93
C ARG A 143 2.24 -46.87 15.97
N ASN A 144 1.91 -46.45 14.76
CA ASN A 144 1.27 -47.30 13.75
C ASN A 144 2.19 -48.44 13.28
N ASP A 145 3.50 -48.17 13.14
CA ASP A 145 4.50 -49.19 12.80
C ASP A 145 4.71 -50.22 13.92
N ILE A 146 4.50 -49.84 15.19
CA ILE A 146 4.57 -50.78 16.32
C ILE A 146 3.37 -51.74 16.26
N THR A 147 2.15 -51.24 16.02
CA THR A 147 0.93 -52.07 15.92
C THR A 147 0.85 -52.96 14.67
N LYS A 148 1.70 -52.76 13.66
CA LYS A 148 1.76 -53.62 12.46
C LYS A 148 2.76 -54.79 12.60
N ASN A 149 3.63 -54.75 13.60
CA ASN A 149 4.69 -55.75 13.83
C ASN A 149 4.40 -56.67 15.03
N GLU A 150 3.20 -56.58 15.60
CA GLU A 150 2.59 -57.57 16.51
C GLU A 150 1.57 -58.41 15.75
#